data_AF-A0A482UHP7-F1
#
_entry.id   AF-A0A482UHP7-F1
#
_cell.length_a   1.000
_cell.length_b   1.000
_cell.length_c   1.000
_cell.angle_alpha   90.00
_cell.angle_beta   90.00
_cell.angle_gamma   90.00
#
_symmetry.space_group_name_H-M   'P 1'
#
loop_
_entity.id
_entity.type
_entity.pdbx_description
1 polymer ?
#
loop_
_entity_poly.entity_id
_entity_poly.type
_entity_poly.pdbx_seq_one_letter_code
_entity_poly.pdbx_strand_id
1 'polypeptide(L)'
;MSEPLSILGKVSAGLREFYVAPYRRTFARARRDEDDLFMLLVFSETLGVPNPAAWYTLELMPALYERFHDWHRRMGMERSPLDHIACC
;
A
#
# COMPACT_ATOMS: atom_id res chain seq x y z
N MET A 1 4.78 21.26 -27.24
CA MET A 1 3.98 22.49 -27.14
C MET A 1 3.50 22.61 -25.69
N SER A 2 4.31 23.22 -24.84
CA SER A 2 3.97 23.51 -23.44
C SER A 2 4.22 24.99 -23.23
N GLU A 3 3.14 25.77 -23.10
CA GLU A 3 3.22 27.19 -22.73
C GLU A 3 3.94 27.32 -21.37
N PRO A 4 4.81 28.34 -21.20
CA PRO A 4 5.41 28.59 -19.90
C PRO A 4 4.32 28.98 -18.90
N LEU A 5 4.21 28.24 -17.80
CA LEU A 5 3.29 28.57 -16.69
C LEU A 5 3.44 30.06 -16.34
N SER A 6 2.33 30.80 -16.48
CA SER A 6 2.15 32.16 -15.99
C SER A 6 2.71 32.29 -14.56
N ILE A 7 3.24 33.46 -14.21
CA ILE A 7 3.79 33.76 -12.88
C ILE A 7 2.80 33.36 -11.77
N LEU A 8 1.50 33.55 -12.01
CA LEU A 8 0.42 33.11 -11.12
C LEU A 8 0.42 31.58 -10.88
N GLY A 9 0.70 30.79 -11.92
CA GLY A 9 0.80 29.33 -11.81
C GLY A 9 2.01 28.87 -11.01
N LYS A 10 3.14 29.60 -11.09
CA LYS A 10 4.31 29.32 -10.25
C LYS A 10 4.05 29.65 -8.77
N VAL A 11 3.36 30.77 -8.51
CA VAL A 11 2.97 31.17 -7.15
C VAL A 11 1.95 30.20 -6.56
N SER A 12 0.95 29.75 -7.32
CA SER A 12 -0.03 28.78 -6.84
C SER A 12 0.58 27.41 -6.55
N ALA A 13 1.52 26.95 -7.39
CA ALA A 13 2.28 25.72 -7.13
C ALA A 13 3.10 25.81 -5.85
N GLY A 14 3.80 26.92 -5.62
CA GLY A 14 4.58 27.14 -4.40
C GLY A 14 3.71 27.17 -3.12
N LEU A 15 2.55 27.83 -3.17
CA LEU A 15 1.59 27.83 -2.07
C LEU A 15 1.02 26.44 -1.78
N ARG A 16 0.71 25.66 -2.83
CA ARG A 16 0.26 24.27 -2.69
C ARG A 16 1.35 23.43 -2.04
N GLU A 17 2.60 23.56 -2.48
CA GLU A 17 3.71 22.79 -1.91
C GLU A 17 3.95 23.16 -0.44
N PHE A 18 3.91 24.45 -0.09
CA PHE A 18 4.00 24.91 1.30
C PHE A 18 2.91 24.30 2.19
N TYR A 19 1.68 24.21 1.70
CA TYR A 19 0.57 23.63 2.45
C TYR A 19 0.64 22.09 2.57
N VAL A 20 1.03 21.41 1.48
CA VAL A 20 1.05 19.93 1.44
C VAL A 20 2.29 19.35 2.12
N ALA A 21 3.43 20.03 2.07
CA ALA A 21 4.72 19.52 2.54
C ALA A 21 4.70 18.94 3.97
N PRO A 22 4.10 19.60 4.99
CA PRO A 22 4.06 19.07 6.36
C PRO A 22 3.32 17.74 6.48
N TYR A 23 2.30 17.52 5.65
CA TYR A 23 1.43 16.34 5.72
C TYR A 23 1.92 15.18 4.87
N ARG A 24 3.01 15.32 4.10
CA ARG A 24 3.51 14.24 3.23
C ARG A 24 3.79 12.96 4.01
N ARG A 25 4.34 13.10 5.23
CA ARG A 25 4.63 11.94 6.11
C ARG A 25 3.35 11.27 6.61
N THR A 26 2.36 12.06 7.02
CA THR A 26 1.08 11.52 7.52
C THR A 26 0.31 10.84 6.41
N PHE A 27 0.28 11.42 5.21
CA PHE A 27 -0.33 10.79 4.04
C PHE A 27 0.41 9.53 3.61
N ALA A 28 1.74 9.54 3.60
CA ALA A 28 2.52 8.34 3.29
C ALA A 28 2.28 7.21 4.30
N ARG A 29 2.14 7.55 5.60
CA ARG A 29 1.78 6.58 6.63
C ARG A 29 0.37 6.04 6.41
N ALA A 30 -0.63 6.91 6.25
CA ALA A 30 -2.00 6.50 6.00
C ALA A 30 -2.13 5.59 4.78
N ARG A 31 -1.39 5.89 3.71
CA ARG A 31 -1.37 5.06 2.51
C ARG A 31 -0.76 3.68 2.76
N ARG A 32 0.32 3.60 3.57
CA ARG A 32 0.90 2.31 3.96
C ARG A 32 -0.03 1.51 4.83
N ASP A 33 -0.69 2.16 5.81
CA ASP A 33 -1.65 1.50 6.69
C ASP A 33 -2.82 0.92 5.89
N GLU A 34 -3.32 1.65 4.88
CA GLU A 34 -4.34 1.18 3.92
C GLU A 34 -3.86 -0.02 3.10
N ASP A 35 -2.65 0.06 2.54
CA ASP A 35 -2.05 -1.03 1.77
C ASP A 35 -1.84 -2.29 2.64
N ASP A 36 -1.38 -2.14 3.89
CA ASP A 36 -1.16 -3.25 4.81
C ASP A 36 -2.49 -3.89 5.27
N LEU A 37 -3.55 -3.08 5.45
CA LEU A 37 -4.92 -3.54 5.70
C LEU A 37 -5.48 -4.36 4.53
N PHE A 38 -5.24 -3.90 3.30
CA PHE A 38 -5.65 -4.60 2.10
C PHE A 38 -4.93 -5.95 1.97
N MET A 39 -3.62 -5.99 2.18
CA MET A 39 -2.85 -7.24 2.22
C MET A 39 -3.39 -8.19 3.30
N LEU A 40 -3.67 -7.69 4.51
CA LEU A 40 -4.24 -8.48 5.59
C LEU A 40 -5.61 -9.05 5.22
N LEU A 41 -6.47 -8.28 4.56
CA LEU A 41 -7.77 -8.76 4.11
C LEU A 41 -7.61 -9.90 3.08
N VAL A 42 -6.72 -9.75 2.10
CA VAL A 42 -6.50 -10.79 1.07
C VAL A 42 -5.87 -12.06 1.65
N PHE A 43 -4.92 -11.93 2.58
CA PHE A 43 -4.19 -13.06 3.20
C PHE A 43 -4.77 -13.50 4.58
N SER A 44 -5.96 -13.04 4.93
CA SER A 44 -6.61 -13.36 6.22
C SER A 44 -6.83 -14.87 6.40
N GLU A 45 -7.28 -15.57 5.36
CA GLU A 45 -7.48 -17.03 5.40
C GLU A 45 -6.17 -17.78 5.68
N THR A 46 -5.05 -17.34 5.10
CA THR A 46 -3.74 -17.96 5.34
C THR A 46 -3.24 -17.73 6.77
N LEU A 47 -3.79 -16.71 7.45
CA LEU A 47 -3.56 -16.43 8.87
C LEU A 47 -4.57 -17.15 9.79
N GLY A 48 -5.48 -17.96 9.23
CA GLY A 48 -6.55 -18.63 9.97
C GLY A 48 -7.70 -17.71 10.39
N VAL A 49 -7.78 -16.50 9.81
CA VAL A 49 -8.88 -15.56 10.05
C VAL A 49 -9.92 -15.75 8.95
N PRO A 50 -11.15 -16.18 9.27
CA PRO A 50 -12.17 -16.43 8.27
C PRO A 50 -12.57 -15.13 7.57
N ASN A 51 -12.63 -15.16 6.24
CA ASN A 51 -12.92 -14.01 5.40
C ASN A 51 -14.06 -14.32 4.41
N PRO A 52 -15.25 -13.71 4.58
CA PRO A 52 -16.36 -13.91 3.66
C PRO A 52 -16.07 -13.45 2.23
N ALA A 53 -15.07 -12.58 2.05
CA ALA A 53 -14.61 -12.08 0.76
C ALA A 53 -13.45 -12.88 0.15
N ALA A 54 -13.00 -13.97 0.78
CA ALA A 54 -11.87 -14.77 0.30
C ALA A 54 -12.07 -15.22 -1.15
N TRP A 55 -13.27 -15.74 -1.47
CA TRP A 55 -13.59 -16.19 -2.83
C TRP A 55 -13.47 -15.10 -3.90
N TYR A 56 -13.80 -13.85 -3.55
CA TYR A 56 -13.72 -12.72 -4.48
C TYR A 56 -12.31 -12.15 -4.62
N THR A 57 -11.41 -12.46 -3.68
CA THR A 57 -10.07 -11.89 -3.60
C THR A 57 -8.96 -12.87 -4.00
N LEU A 58 -9.29 -14.14 -4.25
CA LEU A 58 -8.35 -15.18 -4.71
C LEU A 58 -7.55 -14.75 -5.95
N GLU A 59 -8.20 -14.12 -6.92
CA GLU A 59 -7.55 -13.67 -8.16
C GLU A 59 -6.53 -12.53 -7.93
N LEU A 60 -6.62 -11.84 -6.79
CA LEU A 60 -5.71 -10.76 -6.43
C LEU A 60 -4.42 -11.29 -5.80
N MET A 61 -4.43 -12.49 -5.22
CA MET A 61 -3.26 -13.06 -4.54
C MET A 61 -2.02 -13.12 -5.45
N PRO A 62 -2.09 -13.61 -6.70
CA PRO A 62 -0.93 -13.62 -7.60
C PRO A 62 -0.34 -12.23 -7.87
N ALA A 63 -1.21 -11.21 -8.01
CA ALA A 63 -0.77 -9.84 -8.23
C ALA A 63 -0.08 -9.21 -7.01
N LEU A 64 -0.32 -9.76 -5.82
CA LEU A 64 0.24 -9.26 -4.55
C LEU A 64 1.48 -10.02 -4.09
N TYR A 65 1.82 -11.16 -4.70
CA TYR A 65 2.98 -11.95 -4.30
C TYR A 65 4.31 -11.18 -4.39
N GLU A 66 4.50 -10.32 -5.38
CA GLU A 66 5.72 -9.50 -5.48
C GLU A 66 5.91 -8.57 -4.27
N ARG A 67 4.80 -8.15 -3.65
CA ARG A 67 4.79 -7.24 -2.49
C ARG A 67 4.74 -7.97 -1.15
N PHE A 68 4.52 -9.28 -1.18
CA PHE A 68 4.25 -10.08 0.01
C PHE A 68 5.45 -10.16 0.95
N HIS A 69 6.67 -10.35 0.40
CA HIS A 69 7.88 -10.46 1.21
C HIS A 69 8.09 -9.25 2.10
N ASP A 70 7.97 -8.05 1.52
CA ASP A 70 8.15 -6.81 2.27
C ASP A 70 7.01 -6.59 3.28
N TRP A 71 5.79 -6.99 2.94
CA TRP A 71 4.63 -6.87 3.83
C TRP A 71 4.77 -7.77 5.06
N HIS A 72 5.00 -9.08 4.91
CA HIS A 72 5.05 -9.99 6.07
C HIS A 72 6.21 -9.64 7.02
N ARG A 73 7.34 -9.15 6.46
CA ARG A 73 8.45 -8.62 7.24
C ARG A 73 8.08 -7.36 8.03
N ARG A 74 7.33 -6.43 7.42
CA ARG A 74 6.83 -5.23 8.14
C ARG A 74 5.85 -5.60 9.24
N MET A 75 5.04 -6.63 9.03
CA MET A 75 4.13 -7.17 10.04
C MET A 75 4.86 -7.89 11.18
N GLY A 76 6.18 -8.11 11.07
CA GLY A 76 6.99 -8.75 12.10
C GLY A 76 6.78 -10.26 12.19
N MET A 77 6.31 -10.90 11.12
CA MET A 77 6.09 -12.34 11.08
C MET A 77 7.44 -13.08 10.97
N GLU A 78 7.68 -14.08 11.82
CA GLU A 78 8.90 -14.89 11.77
C GLU A 78 8.95 -15.79 10.53
N ARG A 79 7.79 -16.27 10.08
CA ARG A 79 7.64 -17.14 8.91
C ARG A 79 6.48 -16.68 8.03
N SER A 80 6.59 -16.97 6.74
CA SER A 80 5.52 -16.76 5.77
C SER A 80 4.26 -17.53 6.18
N PRO A 81 3.08 -16.89 6.20
CA PRO A 81 1.80 -17.59 6.35
C PRO A 81 1.37 -18.39 5.11
N LEU A 82 2.10 -18.32 4.00
CA LEU A 82 1.79 -19.12 2.81
C LEU A 82 2.34 -20.55 2.97
N ASP A 83 1.46 -21.54 2.98
CA ASP A 83 1.82 -22.95 3.15
C ASP A 83 2.55 -23.54 1.93
N HIS A 84 2.22 -23.07 0.72
CA HIS A 84 2.65 -23.69 -0.53
C HIS A 84 3.75 -22.92 -1.26
N ILE A 85 4.04 -21.70 -0.80
CA ILE A 85 5.02 -20.81 -1.41
C ILE A 85 6.03 -20.45 -0.33
N ALA A 86 7.26 -20.93 -0.51
CA ALA A 86 8.37 -20.50 0.33
C ALA A 86 8.63 -19.01 0.07
N CYS A 87 8.30 -18.18 1.06
CA CYS A 87 8.79 -16.82 1.14
C CYS A 87 9.80 -16.78 2.29
N CYS A 88 11.06 -16.49 1.95
CA CYS A 88 12.29 -16.67 2.74
C CYS A 88 12.90 -18.08 2.66
#